data_AF-A0A3M1ACH8-F1
#
_entry.id   AF-A0A3M1ACH8-F1
#
_cell.length_a   1.000
_cell.length_b   1.000
_cell.length_c   1.000
_cell.angle_alpha   90.00
_cell.angle_beta   90.00
_cell.angle_gamma   90.00
#
_symmetry.space_group_name_H-M   'P 1'
#
loop_
_entity.id
_entity.type
_entity.pdbx_description
1 polymer ?
#
loop_
_entity_poly.entity_id
_entity_poly.type
_entity_poly.pdbx_seq_one_letter_code
_entity_poly.pdbx_strand_id
1 'polypeptide(L)'
;MARGGGGFGLYAVNAAGRARWRRFPPVIADDLFVRLCFEPRERITVEAAYRWPLAEGAALVAVRRRQDRGVAELRRVAPGLFANEDAGGLGLRGALALALRDPLALTVYAGVVAAARLLPGRGGWARAR
;
A
#
# COMPACT_ATOMS: atom_id res chain seq x y z
N MET A 1 -5.12 15.67 8.88
CA MET A 1 -3.94 14.84 8.52
C MET A 1 -4.38 13.39 8.49
N ALA A 2 -4.20 12.67 7.38
CA ALA A 2 -4.49 11.25 7.32
C ALA A 2 -3.53 10.53 8.29
N ARG A 3 -4.07 9.86 9.31
CA ARG A 3 -3.32 9.16 10.37
C ARG A 3 -2.78 7.79 9.92
N GLY A 4 -2.69 7.55 8.61
CA GLY A 4 -2.09 6.34 8.05
C GLY A 4 -0.89 6.74 7.22
N GLY A 5 0.30 6.21 7.57
CA GLY A 5 1.46 6.30 6.69
C GLY A 5 1.07 5.87 5.28
N GLY A 6 1.62 6.55 4.26
CA GLY A 6 1.43 6.16 2.86
C GLY A 6 1.79 4.69 2.65
N GLY A 7 1.44 4.11 1.51
CA GLY A 7 1.77 2.71 1.16
C GLY A 7 3.28 2.44 0.96
N PHE A 8 4.13 3.08 1.77
CA PHE A 8 5.58 3.02 1.81
C PHE A 8 6.04 3.42 3.23
N GLY A 9 7.10 2.78 3.72
CA GLY A 9 7.67 3.09 5.03
C GLY A 9 8.40 1.91 5.64
N LEU A 10 8.81 2.08 6.89
CA LEU A 10 9.40 1.02 7.70
C LEU A 10 8.43 0.63 8.82
N TYR A 11 8.45 -0.65 9.18
CA TYR A 11 7.72 -1.16 10.33
C TYR A 11 8.66 -2.02 11.18
N ALA A 12 8.35 -2.09 12.47
CA ALA A 12 8.93 -3.04 13.39
C ALA A 12 7.80 -3.66 14.22
N VAL A 13 7.99 -4.91 14.64
CA VAL A 13 7.03 -5.62 15.49
C VAL A 13 7.75 -6.23 16.68
N ASN A 14 7.10 -6.22 17.85
CA ASN A 14 7.62 -6.89 19.03
C ASN A 14 7.43 -8.42 18.91
N ALA A 15 7.95 -9.17 19.89
CA ALA A 15 7.88 -10.64 19.88
C ALA A 15 6.44 -11.18 19.85
N ALA A 16 5.53 -10.58 20.62
CA ALA A 16 4.12 -10.97 20.65
C ALA A 16 3.41 -10.71 19.31
N GLY A 17 3.68 -9.56 18.68
CA GLY A 17 3.18 -9.22 17.36
C GLY A 17 3.71 -10.16 16.28
N ARG A 18 5.01 -10.46 16.31
CA ARG A 18 5.64 -11.41 15.40
C ARG A 18 5.05 -12.82 15.52
N ALA A 19 4.62 -13.22 16.72
CA ALA A 19 4.00 -14.53 16.96
C ALA A 19 2.64 -14.71 16.27
N ARG A 20 2.00 -13.63 15.78
CA ARG A 20 0.73 -13.69 15.03
C ARG A 20 0.86 -14.43 13.69
N TRP A 21 2.06 -14.57 13.15
CA TRP A 21 2.32 -15.40 11.98
C TRP A 21 3.58 -16.24 12.16
N ARG A 22 3.46 -17.55 11.89
CA ARG A 22 4.61 -18.46 11.96
C ARG A 22 5.59 -18.24 10.80
N ARG A 23 5.07 -18.23 9.58
CA ARG A 23 5.82 -17.97 8.34
C ARG A 23 5.06 -16.95 7.51
N PHE A 24 5.78 -16.07 6.83
CA PHE A 24 5.18 -15.17 5.86
C PHE A 24 4.51 -15.96 4.73
N PRO A 25 3.21 -15.77 4.46
CA PRO A 25 2.58 -16.34 3.28
C PRO A 25 3.29 -15.79 2.03
N PRO A 26 3.34 -16.52 0.90
CA PRO A 26 4.06 -16.10 -0.29
C PRO A 26 3.29 -15.02 -1.08
N VAL A 27 2.98 -13.89 -0.44
CA VAL A 27 2.23 -12.76 -1.00
C VAL A 27 3.12 -11.59 -1.39
N ILE A 28 2.69 -10.85 -2.42
CA ILE A 28 3.38 -9.67 -2.98
C ILE A 28 3.46 -8.52 -1.98
N ALA A 29 2.38 -8.30 -1.22
CA ALA A 29 2.20 -7.21 -0.27
C ALA A 29 2.37 -7.75 1.17
N ASP A 30 3.59 -8.17 1.50
CA ASP A 30 3.94 -8.69 2.82
C ASP A 30 3.91 -7.61 3.90
N ASP A 31 4.27 -6.38 3.54
CA ASP A 31 4.09 -5.17 4.35
C ASP A 31 2.63 -4.93 4.74
N LEU A 32 1.71 -5.03 3.77
CA LEU A 32 0.28 -4.90 4.01
C LEU A 32 -0.24 -6.07 4.84
N PHE A 33 0.23 -7.29 4.59
CA PHE A 33 -0.11 -8.45 5.41
C PHE A 33 0.24 -8.20 6.88
N VAL A 34 1.47 -7.76 7.17
CA VAL A 34 1.88 -7.43 8.55
C VAL A 34 1.01 -6.33 9.12
N ARG A 35 0.79 -5.23 8.39
CA ARG A 35 -0.05 -4.12 8.85
C ARG A 35 -1.45 -4.58 9.25
N LEU A 36 -2.06 -5.48 8.48
CA LEU A 36 -3.41 -5.97 8.71
C LEU A 36 -3.50 -7.07 9.77
N CYS A 37 -2.37 -7.65 10.22
CA CYS A 37 -2.34 -8.49 11.42
C CYS A 37 -2.58 -7.70 12.72
N PHE A 38 -2.59 -6.37 12.68
CA PHE A 38 -2.77 -5.49 13.83
C PHE A 38 -3.97 -4.56 13.64
N GLU A 39 -4.78 -4.42 14.69
CA GLU A 39 -5.85 -3.43 14.73
C GLU A 39 -5.25 -2.00 14.66
N PRO A 40 -5.99 -1.00 14.17
CA PRO A 40 -5.51 0.38 14.09
C PRO A 40 -4.92 0.92 15.40
N ARG A 41 -5.50 0.56 16.55
CA ARG A 41 -5.05 0.99 17.89
C ARG A 41 -3.72 0.38 18.33
N GLU A 42 -3.30 -0.71 17.71
CA GLU A 42 -2.04 -1.40 18.02
C GLU A 42 -0.87 -0.83 17.20
N ARG A 43 -1.15 -0.01 16.18
CA ARG A 43 -0.16 0.58 15.29
C ARG A 43 0.27 1.94 15.80
N ILE A 44 1.49 1.99 16.34
CA ILE A 44 2.08 3.21 16.90
C ILE A 44 3.02 3.82 15.86
N THR A 45 2.76 5.07 15.47
CA THR A 45 3.70 5.86 14.65
C THR A 45 4.79 6.42 15.54
N VAL A 46 6.04 6.19 15.17
CA VAL A 46 7.21 6.78 15.85
C VAL A 46 7.71 8.00 15.09
N GLU A 47 8.17 9.01 15.83
CA GLU A 47 8.82 10.18 15.24
C GLU A 47 10.25 9.81 14.84
N ALA A 48 10.42 9.37 13.60
CA ALA A 48 11.71 9.01 13.05
C ALA A 48 11.82 9.46 11.59
N ALA A 49 12.97 10.03 11.23
CA ALA A 49 13.29 10.36 9.86
C ALA A 49 13.88 9.13 9.14
N TYR A 50 13.47 8.91 7.89
CA TYR A 50 14.05 7.89 7.02
C TYR A 50 14.17 8.45 5.60
N ARG A 51 15.13 7.90 4.85
CA ARG A 51 15.25 8.17 3.41
C ARG A 51 14.65 7.00 2.66
N TRP A 52 13.82 7.31 1.68
CA TRP A 52 13.19 6.31 0.83
C TRP A 52 13.34 6.72 -0.64
N PRO A 53 13.92 5.89 -1.51
CA PRO A 53 13.98 6.17 -2.93
C PRO A 53 12.57 6.03 -3.51
N LEU A 54 12.02 7.14 -4.02
CA LEU A 54 10.74 7.11 -4.71
C LEU A 54 10.94 6.68 -6.16
N ALA A 55 10.00 5.89 -6.67
CA ALA A 55 9.95 5.61 -8.10
C ALA A 55 9.48 6.87 -8.83
N GLU A 56 10.06 7.12 -10.00
CA GLU A 56 9.75 8.30 -10.81
C GLU A 56 9.41 7.91 -12.25
N GLY A 57 8.72 8.80 -12.96
CA GLY A 57 8.37 8.63 -14.38
C GLY A 57 7.62 7.34 -14.68
N ALA A 58 8.01 6.64 -15.75
CA ALA A 58 7.33 5.43 -16.22
C ALA A 58 7.39 4.25 -15.22
N ALA A 59 8.35 4.24 -14.29
CA ALA A 59 8.46 3.19 -13.26
C ALA A 59 7.25 3.18 -12.31
N LEU A 60 6.57 4.32 -12.14
CA LEU A 60 5.35 4.43 -11.35
C LEU A 60 4.26 3.46 -11.81
N VAL A 61 4.18 3.17 -13.12
CA VAL A 61 3.21 2.23 -13.69
C VAL A 61 3.47 0.81 -13.16
N ALA A 62 4.74 0.40 -13.11
CA ALA A 62 5.13 -0.93 -12.61
C ALA A 62 4.87 -1.06 -11.10
N VAL A 63 5.22 -0.03 -10.33
CA VAL A 63 4.94 0.02 -8.89
C VAL A 63 3.44 -0.06 -8.62
N ARG A 64 2.63 0.73 -9.32
CA ARG A 64 1.19 0.74 -9.15
C ARG A 64 0.56 -0.62 -9.44
N ARG A 65 1.00 -1.27 -10.53
CA ARG A 65 0.56 -2.64 -10.86
C ARG A 65 0.88 -3.63 -9.76
N ARG A 66 2.10 -3.57 -9.20
CA ARG A 66 2.52 -4.46 -8.12
C ARG A 66 1.65 -4.25 -6.89
N GLN A 67 1.36 -3.00 -6.53
CA GLN A 67 0.46 -2.67 -5.41
C GLN A 67 -0.95 -3.22 -5.66
N ASP A 68 -1.56 -2.92 -6.81
CA ASP A 68 -2.92 -3.37 -7.12
C ASP A 68 -3.02 -4.90 -7.13
N ARG A 69 -2.02 -5.60 -7.71
CA ARG A 69 -1.94 -7.08 -7.68
C ARG A 69 -1.77 -7.62 -6.27
N GLY A 70 -0.89 -7.01 -5.46
CA GLY A 70 -0.64 -7.46 -4.09
C GLY A 70 -1.84 -7.28 -3.17
N VAL A 71 -2.56 -6.18 -3.29
CA VAL A 71 -3.83 -5.96 -2.58
C VAL A 71 -4.88 -6.99 -3.01
N ALA A 72 -5.04 -7.20 -4.33
CA ALA A 72 -6.01 -8.17 -4.85
C ALA A 72 -5.67 -9.61 -4.45
N GLU A 73 -4.39 -9.99 -4.46
CA GLU A 73 -3.91 -11.28 -3.98
C GLU A 73 -4.21 -11.45 -2.49
N LEU A 74 -3.85 -10.48 -1.66
CA LEU A 74 -4.05 -10.56 -0.21
C LEU A 74 -5.54 -10.63 0.15
N ARG A 75 -6.42 -9.92 -0.57
CA ARG A 75 -7.88 -10.03 -0.39
C ARG A 75 -8.40 -11.44 -0.66
N ARG A 76 -7.78 -12.20 -1.56
CA ARG A 76 -8.14 -13.60 -1.82
C ARG A 76 -7.58 -14.56 -0.77
N VAL A 77 -6.33 -14.35 -0.34
CA VAL A 77 -5.63 -15.28 0.55
C VAL A 77 -5.99 -15.07 2.03
N ALA A 78 -6.25 -13.83 2.44
CA ALA A 78 -6.52 -13.46 3.83
C ALA A 78 -7.60 -12.37 3.95
N PRO A 79 -8.84 -12.61 3.45
CA PRO A 79 -9.90 -11.60 3.41
C PRO A 79 -10.24 -11.02 4.80
N GLY A 80 -10.22 -11.85 5.85
CA GLY A 80 -10.57 -11.45 7.21
C GLY A 80 -9.63 -10.38 7.80
N LEU A 81 -8.40 -10.26 7.32
CA LEU A 81 -7.45 -9.26 7.81
C LEU A 81 -7.83 -7.83 7.42
N PHE A 82 -8.62 -7.64 6.36
CA PHE A 82 -9.06 -6.31 5.93
C PHE A 82 -10.06 -5.66 6.89
N ALA A 83 -10.58 -6.40 7.88
CA ALA A 83 -11.30 -5.80 9.01
C ALA A 83 -10.42 -4.81 9.82
N ASN A 84 -9.09 -4.95 9.74
CA ASN A 84 -8.11 -4.09 10.42
C ASN A 84 -7.59 -2.94 9.54
N GLU A 85 -8.15 -2.78 8.33
CA GLU A 85 -7.85 -1.64 7.46
C GLU A 85 -8.39 -0.35 8.10
N ASP A 86 -7.68 0.77 7.94
CA ASP A 86 -8.12 2.04 8.53
C ASP A 86 -9.46 2.47 7.91
N ALA A 87 -10.45 2.73 8.76
CA ALA A 87 -11.70 3.36 8.37
C ALA A 87 -11.47 4.86 8.08
N GLY A 88 -10.90 5.19 6.92
CA GLY A 88 -10.47 6.57 6.67
C GLY A 88 -9.92 6.86 5.29
N GLY A 89 -10.55 6.34 4.23
CA GLY A 89 -10.25 6.76 2.87
C GLY A 89 -10.62 8.22 2.61
N LEU A 90 -9.98 8.84 1.62
CA LEU A 90 -10.44 10.10 1.04
C LEU A 90 -11.86 9.89 0.50
N GLY A 91 -12.87 10.43 1.20
CA GLY A 91 -14.23 10.46 0.70
C GLY A 91 -14.33 11.26 -0.60
N LEU A 92 -15.41 11.08 -1.37
CA LEU A 92 -15.61 11.72 -2.68
C LEU A 92 -15.38 13.23 -2.65
N ARG A 93 -15.88 13.93 -1.62
CA ARG A 93 -15.67 15.38 -1.44
C ARG A 93 -14.19 15.75 -1.27
N GLY A 94 -13.44 14.96 -0.50
CA GLY A 94 -12.00 15.17 -0.31
C GLY A 94 -11.21 14.91 -1.58
N ALA A 95 -11.59 13.89 -2.35
CA ALA A 95 -11.00 13.59 -3.65
C ALA A 95 -11.27 14.73 -4.66
N LEU A 96 -12.51 15.24 -4.73
CA LEU A 96 -12.86 16.37 -5.59
C LEU A 96 -12.14 17.66 -5.20
N ALA A 97 -12.01 17.93 -3.89
CA ALA A 97 -11.25 19.09 -3.43
C ALA A 97 -9.77 19.00 -3.82
N LEU A 98 -9.15 17.81 -3.74
CA LEU A 98 -7.77 17.61 -4.21
C LEU A 98 -7.67 17.80 -5.73
N ALA A 99 -8.61 17.23 -6.49
CA ALA A 99 -8.67 17.35 -7.94
C ALA A 99 -8.74 18.81 -8.42
N LEU A 100 -9.54 19.64 -7.76
CA LEU A 100 -9.68 21.06 -8.10
C LEU A 100 -8.47 21.89 -7.69
N ARG A 101 -7.75 21.49 -6.64
CA ARG A 101 -6.54 22.20 -6.18
C ARG A 101 -5.33 21.91 -7.05
N ASP A 102 -5.22 20.72 -7.60
CA ASP A 102 -4.12 20.32 -8.47
C ASP A 102 -4.60 19.38 -9.60
N PRO A 103 -5.20 19.96 -10.67
CA PRO A 103 -5.71 19.18 -11.78
C PRO A 103 -4.60 18.47 -12.56
N LEU A 104 -3.39 19.05 -12.63
CA LEU A 104 -2.27 18.41 -13.33
C LEU A 104 -1.81 17.14 -12.60
N ALA A 105 -1.64 17.21 -11.28
CA ALA A 105 -1.31 16.02 -10.48
C ALA A 105 -2.37 14.93 -10.61
N LEU A 106 -3.66 15.32 -10.65
CA LEU A 106 -4.74 14.37 -10.91
C LEU A 106 -4.60 13.70 -12.27
N THR A 107 -4.37 14.48 -13.34
CA THR A 107 -4.20 13.94 -14.69
C THR A 107 -3.02 12.97 -14.77
N VAL A 108 -1.88 13.31 -14.17
CA VAL A 108 -0.72 12.41 -14.10
C VAL A 108 -1.06 11.14 -13.33
N TYR A 109 -1.68 11.25 -12.14
CA TYR A 109 -2.11 10.12 -11.35
C TYR A 109 -3.07 9.20 -12.11
N ALA A 110 -4.10 9.78 -12.75
CA ALA A 110 -5.06 9.05 -13.56
C ALA A 110 -4.38 8.34 -14.75
N GLY A 111 -3.42 9.01 -15.40
CA GLY A 111 -2.61 8.42 -16.47
C GLY A 111 -1.81 7.20 -16.00
N VAL A 112 -1.15 7.28 -14.84
CA VAL A 112 -0.42 6.15 -14.24
C VAL A 112 -1.37 4.99 -13.91
N VAL A 113 -2.55 5.26 -13.33
CA VAL A 113 -3.55 4.24 -13.01
C VAL A 113 -4.09 3.58 -14.28
N ALA A 114 -4.42 4.37 -15.30
CA ALA A 114 -4.90 3.87 -16.58
C ALA A 114 -3.83 3.01 -17.27
N ALA A 115 -2.59 3.51 -17.37
CA ALA A 115 -1.46 2.76 -17.92
C ALA A 115 -1.21 1.45 -17.15
N ALA A 116 -1.34 1.47 -15.82
CA ALA A 116 -1.17 0.29 -14.98
C ALA A 116 -2.22 -0.79 -15.29
N ARG A 117 -3.44 -0.41 -15.64
CA ARG A 117 -4.52 -1.34 -15.99
C ARG A 117 -4.50 -1.80 -17.44
N LEU A 118 -4.16 -0.91 -18.36
CA LEU A 118 -4.36 -1.12 -19.81
C LEU A 118 -3.13 -1.66 -20.52
N LEU A 119 -1.92 -1.23 -20.15
CA LEU A 119 -0.72 -1.68 -20.85
C LEU A 119 -0.31 -3.09 -20.35
N PRO A 120 0.26 -3.95 -21.21
CA PRO A 120 0.73 -5.27 -20.80
C PRO A 120 1.88 -5.17 -19.78
N GLY A 121 1.96 -6.14 -18.87
CA GLY A 121 3.01 -6.22 -17.85
C GLY A 121 3.95 -7.38 -18.08
N ARG A 122 5.26 -7.17 -17.88
CA ARG A 122 6.25 -8.26 -17.85
C ARG A 122 6.15 -8.98 -16.49
N GLY A 123 6.11 -10.31 -16.51
CA GLY A 123 5.70 -11.17 -15.40
C GLY A 123 6.79 -11.49 -14.36
N GLY A 124 6.35 -12.11 -13.26
CA GLY A 124 7.16 -12.67 -12.16
C GLY A 124 7.37 -11.72 -10.97
N TRP A 125 6.67 -11.95 -9.85
CA TRP A 125 7.08 -11.38 -8.56
C TRP A 125 7.89 -12.43 -7.80
N ALA A 126 9.04 -12.02 -7.28
CA ALA A 126 9.83 -12.79 -6.32
C ALA A 126 10.07 -11.91 -5.09
N ARG A 127 9.87 -12.48 -3.90
CA ARG A 127 10.30 -11.84 -2.64
C ARG A 127 11.81 -11.75 -2.64
N ALA A 128 12.36 -10.54 -2.45
CA ALA A 128 13.77 -10.37 -2.11
C ALA A 128 14.03 -11.08 -0.77
N ARG A 129 14.92 -12.07 -0.75
CA ARG A 129 15.27 -12.84 0.45
C ARG A 129 16.48 -12.24 1.14
#